data_AF-A0A6B3EIE3-F1
#
_entry.id   AF-A0A6B3EIE3-F1
#
_cell.length_a   1.000
_cell.length_b   1.000
_cell.length_c   1.000
_cell.angle_alpha   90.00
_cell.angle_beta   90.00
_cell.angle_gamma   90.00
#
_symmetry.space_group_name_H-M   'P 1'
#
loop_
_entity.id
_entity.type
_entity.pdbx_description
1 polymer ?
#
loop_
_entity_poly.entity_id
_entity_poly.type
_entity_poly.pdbx_seq_one_letter_code
_entity_poly.pdbx_strand_id
1 'polypeptide(L)'
;MPLALLALAIGAFGIGTTEFVIMGLLPEVADGFGVSVPTAGLLVTGYALGVVIGAPIMTLLGTRVPRKRMLMLLMGLFVLGNVISAVAPVFGVMLAGRVVASFAHGAFFGIGSVVA
;
A
#
# COMPACT_ATOMS: atom_id res chain seq x y z
N MET A 1 4.42 9.70 -24.00
CA MET A 1 4.85 9.93 -22.59
C MET A 1 6.15 9.18 -22.36
N PRO A 2 7.13 9.74 -21.63
CA PRO A 2 8.33 9.02 -21.20
C PRO A 2 7.96 7.72 -20.46
N LEU A 3 8.65 6.62 -20.76
CA LEU A 3 8.36 5.31 -20.17
C LEU A 3 8.44 5.31 -18.64
N ALA A 4 9.33 6.13 -18.07
CA ALA A 4 9.45 6.31 -16.62
C ALA A 4 8.18 6.93 -16.01
N LEU A 5 7.61 7.95 -16.65
CA LEU A 5 6.36 8.57 -16.19
C LEU A 5 5.18 7.62 -16.29
N LEU A 6 5.11 6.82 -17.36
CA LEU A 6 4.07 5.79 -17.49
C LEU A 6 4.19 4.73 -16.38
N ALA A 7 5.40 4.26 -16.08
CA ALA A 7 5.63 3.31 -14.99
C ALA A 7 5.24 3.88 -13.62
N LEU A 8 5.59 5.15 -13.35
CA LEU A 8 5.18 5.85 -12.13
C LEU A 8 3.65 6.01 -12.05
N ALA A 9 3.00 6.37 -13.16
CA ALA A 9 1.56 6.50 -13.22
C ALA A 9 0.84 5.17 -12.95
N ILE A 10 1.32 4.06 -13.52
CA ILE A 10 0.76 2.72 -13.25
C ILE A 10 0.94 2.34 -11.78
N GLY A 11 2.12 2.59 -11.19
CA GLY A 11 2.36 2.32 -9.77
C GLY A 11 1.48 3.16 -8.85
N ALA A 12 1.38 4.46 -9.12
CA ALA A 12 0.51 5.38 -8.39
C ALA A 12 -0.96 4.99 -8.50
N PHE A 13 -1.41 4.60 -9.70
CA PHE A 13 -2.75 4.08 -9.93
C PHE A 13 -3.01 2.82 -9.09
N GLY A 14 -2.12 1.84 -9.15
CA GLY A 14 -2.25 0.60 -8.37
C GLY A 14 -2.35 0.86 -6.87
N ILE A 15 -1.49 1.75 -6.33
CA ILE A 15 -1.54 2.16 -4.93
C ILE A 15 -2.87 2.84 -4.59
N GLY A 16 -3.27 3.85 -5.36
CA GLY A 16 -4.49 4.61 -5.10
C GLY A 16 -5.75 3.75 -5.20
N THR A 17 -5.88 2.94 -6.24
CA THR A 17 -7.02 2.01 -6.37
C THR A 17 -7.11 1.09 -5.15
N THR A 18 -5.99 0.51 -4.71
CA THR A 18 -6.00 -0.44 -3.60
C THR A 18 -6.33 0.24 -2.26
N GLU A 19 -5.90 1.49 -2.08
CA GLU A 19 -6.20 2.28 -0.88
C GLU A 19 -7.67 2.69 -0.79
N PHE A 20 -8.26 3.18 -1.89
CA PHE A 20 -9.59 3.81 -1.84
C PHE A 20 -10.74 2.85 -2.11
N VAL A 21 -10.55 1.84 -2.98
CA VAL A 21 -11.65 0.92 -3.36
C VAL A 21 -12.21 0.16 -2.15
N ILE A 22 -11.38 -0.17 -1.16
CA ILE A 22 -11.82 -0.92 0.01
C ILE A 22 -12.88 -0.17 0.84
N MET A 23 -12.91 1.16 0.79
CA MET A 23 -13.90 1.97 1.51
C MET A 23 -15.32 1.70 0.99
N GLY A 24 -15.45 1.48 -0.32
CA GLY A 24 -16.71 1.10 -0.96
C GLY A 24 -17.08 -0.38 -0.80
N LEU A 25 -16.13 -1.21 -0.34
CA LEU A 25 -16.30 -2.66 -0.17
C LEU A 25 -16.34 -3.09 1.31
N LEU A 26 -16.44 -2.15 2.25
CA LEU A 26 -16.41 -2.48 3.68
C LEU A 26 -17.52 -3.47 4.10
N PRO A 27 -18.78 -3.34 3.63
CA PRO A 27 -19.82 -4.33 3.94
C PRO A 27 -19.46 -5.74 3.46
N GLU A 28 -18.96 -5.89 2.24
CA GLU A 28 -18.58 -7.17 1.63
C GLU A 28 -17.37 -7.79 2.34
N VAL A 29 -16.39 -6.97 2.70
CA VAL A 29 -15.23 -7.41 3.49
C VAL A 29 -15.65 -7.83 4.90
N ALA A 30 -16.57 -7.10 5.52
CA ALA A 30 -17.10 -7.43 6.84
C ALA A 30 -17.82 -8.79 6.82
N ASP A 31 -18.69 -9.01 5.84
CA ASP A 31 -19.39 -10.28 5.63
C ASP A 31 -18.41 -11.43 5.36
N GLY A 32 -17.45 -11.23 4.44
CA GLY A 32 -16.46 -12.24 4.07
C GLY A 32 -15.55 -12.70 5.22
N PHE A 33 -15.32 -11.85 6.23
CA PHE A 33 -14.56 -12.21 7.44
C PHE A 33 -15.43 -12.45 8.68
N GLY A 34 -16.75 -12.32 8.59
CA GLY A 34 -17.66 -12.48 9.74
C GLY A 34 -17.45 -11.43 10.84
N VAL A 35 -17.06 -10.21 10.48
CA VAL A 35 -16.82 -9.10 11.41
C VAL A 35 -17.84 -7.98 11.20
N SER A 36 -17.89 -7.00 12.11
CA SER A 36 -18.75 -5.83 11.93
C SER A 36 -18.16 -4.84 10.91
N VAL A 37 -19.00 -4.03 10.24
CA VAL A 37 -18.53 -2.96 9.34
C VAL A 37 -17.59 -1.97 10.04
N PRO A 38 -17.85 -1.51 11.28
CA PRO A 38 -16.87 -0.71 12.03
C PRO A 38 -15.52 -1.41 12.21
N THR A 39 -15.52 -2.73 12.46
CA THR A 39 -14.28 -3.53 12.54
C THR A 39 -13.56 -3.57 11.19
N ALA A 40 -14.27 -3.77 10.09
CA ALA A 40 -13.69 -3.72 8.74
C ALA A 40 -13.06 -2.35 8.44
N GLY A 41 -13.60 -1.26 8.99
CA GLY A 41 -13.01 0.08 8.94
C GLY A 41 -11.57 0.16 9.47
N LEU A 42 -11.16 -0.76 10.36
CA LEU A 42 -9.78 -0.84 10.84
C LEU A 42 -8.79 -1.17 9.71
N LEU A 43 -9.22 -1.75 8.59
CA LEU A 43 -8.35 -1.93 7.42
C LEU A 43 -7.93 -0.59 6.82
N VAL A 44 -8.83 0.40 6.83
CA VAL A 44 -8.53 1.77 6.38
C VAL A 44 -7.65 2.48 7.39
N THR A 45 -8.02 2.43 8.68
CA THR A 45 -7.23 3.06 9.76
C THR A 45 -5.82 2.48 9.86
N GLY A 46 -5.69 1.16 9.82
CA GLY A 46 -4.41 0.46 9.89
C GLY A 46 -3.52 0.79 8.69
N TYR A 47 -4.11 0.83 7.49
CA TYR A 47 -3.38 1.28 6.29
C TYR A 47 -2.89 2.73 6.46
N ALA A 48 -3.76 3.66 6.89
CA ALA A 48 -3.38 5.06 7.09
C ALA A 48 -2.26 5.24 8.12
N LEU A 49 -2.34 4.55 9.27
CA LEU A 49 -1.27 4.55 10.27
C LEU A 49 0.04 4.00 9.70
N GLY A 50 -0.05 2.93 8.91
CA GLY A 50 1.10 2.37 8.24
C GLY A 50 1.69 3.32 7.18
N VAL A 51 0.90 4.13 6.46
CA VAL A 51 1.43 5.19 5.58
C VAL A 51 2.20 6.23 6.40
N VAL A 52 1.62 6.72 7.50
CA VAL A 52 2.21 7.76 8.36
C VAL A 52 3.57 7.33 8.91
N ILE A 53 3.68 6.07 9.34
CA ILE A 53 4.91 5.53 9.93
C ILE A 53 5.87 5.04 8.84
N GLY A 54 5.35 4.35 7.83
CA GLY A 54 6.11 3.69 6.80
C GLY A 54 6.82 4.67 5.87
N ALA A 55 6.21 5.80 5.53
CA ALA A 55 6.81 6.76 4.61
C ALA A 55 8.13 7.36 5.16
N PRO A 56 8.21 7.87 6.41
CA PRO A 56 9.48 8.28 7.01
C PRO A 56 10.52 7.15 7.09
N ILE A 57 10.11 5.95 7.54
CA ILE A 57 11.04 4.82 7.72
C ILE A 57 11.62 4.40 6.36
N MET A 58 10.77 4.17 5.36
CA MET A 58 11.23 3.76 4.04
C MET A 58 12.06 4.85 3.36
N THR A 59 11.72 6.13 3.54
CA THR A 59 12.53 7.24 3.01
C THR A 59 13.93 7.26 3.64
N LEU A 60 14.02 7.07 4.97
CA LEU A 60 15.30 7.04 5.68
C LEU A 60 16.16 5.85 5.25
N LEU A 61 15.56 4.65 5.17
CA LEU A 61 16.24 3.43 4.69
C LEU A 61 16.67 3.55 3.22
N GLY A 62 15.91 4.31 2.41
CA GLY A 62 16.17 4.54 0.99
C GLY A 62 17.25 5.58 0.68
N THR A 63 17.77 6.32 1.67
CA THR A 63 18.70 7.45 1.47
C THR A 63 19.94 7.12 0.65
N ARG A 64 20.48 5.90 0.78
CA ARG A 64 21.68 5.43 0.04
C ARG A 64 21.35 4.52 -1.13
N VAL A 65 20.07 4.26 -1.39
CA VAL A 65 19.62 3.36 -2.46
C VAL A 65 19.36 4.19 -3.73
N PRO A 66 19.89 3.78 -4.90
CA PRO A 66 19.56 4.46 -6.15
C PRO A 66 18.05 4.52 -6.37
N ARG A 67 17.53 5.69 -6.77
CA ARG A 67 16.08 5.97 -6.81
C ARG A 67 15.28 4.92 -7.59
N LYS A 68 15.76 4.51 -8.76
CA LYS A 68 15.14 3.44 -9.56
C LYS A 68 15.03 2.12 -8.78
N ARG A 69 16.09 1.72 -8.09
CA ARG A 69 16.11 0.50 -7.27
C ARG A 69 15.15 0.62 -6.10
N MET A 70 15.09 1.78 -5.46
CA MET A 70 14.15 2.03 -4.37
C MET A 70 12.69 1.94 -4.84
N LEU A 71 12.34 2.57 -5.96
CA LEU A 71 11.00 2.48 -6.55
C LEU A 71 10.60 1.02 -6.87
N MET A 72 11.53 0.22 -7.40
CA MET A 72 11.28 -1.21 -7.66
C MET A 72 11.08 -2.01 -6.35
N LEU A 73 11.88 -1.74 -5.31
CA LEU A 73 11.72 -2.39 -4.00
C LEU A 73 10.38 -2.04 -3.35
N LEU A 74 9.96 -0.76 -3.43
CA LEU A 74 8.68 -0.31 -2.91
C LEU A 74 7.51 -0.98 -3.66
N MET A 75 7.60 -1.13 -4.99
CA MET A 75 6.61 -1.89 -5.74
C MET A 75 6.59 -3.37 -5.37
N GLY A 76 7.75 -3.98 -5.13
CA GLY A 76 7.83 -5.34 -4.61
C GLY A 76 7.15 -5.50 -3.24
N LEU A 77 7.39 -4.57 -2.32
CA LEU A 77 6.75 -4.55 -0.99
C LEU A 77 5.24 -4.34 -1.09
N PHE A 78 4.81 -3.43 -1.96
CA PHE A 78 3.40 -3.19 -2.23
C PHE A 78 2.70 -4.45 -2.75
N VAL A 79 3.29 -5.13 -3.74
CA VAL A 79 2.75 -6.40 -4.27
C VAL A 79 2.72 -7.46 -3.17
N LEU A 80 3.78 -7.59 -2.37
CA LEU A 80 3.83 -8.57 -1.28
C LEU A 80 2.68 -8.35 -0.26
N GLY A 81 2.47 -7.11 0.20
CA GLY A 81 1.38 -6.80 1.13
C GLY A 81 -0.01 -7.10 0.54
N ASN A 82 -0.18 -6.86 -0.75
CA ASN A 82 -1.43 -7.21 -1.44
C ASN A 82 -1.62 -8.71 -1.63
N VAL A 83 -0.56 -9.47 -1.92
CA VAL A 83 -0.63 -10.93 -1.98
C VAL A 83 -1.02 -11.50 -0.62
N ILE A 84 -0.44 -11.02 0.48
CA ILE A 84 -0.83 -11.39 1.85
C ILE A 84 -2.31 -11.12 2.09
N SER A 85 -2.79 -9.94 1.65
CA SER A 85 -4.19 -9.55 1.78
C SER A 85 -5.12 -10.47 0.96
N ALA A 86 -4.73 -10.80 -0.27
CA ALA A 86 -5.52 -11.62 -1.18
C ALA A 86 -5.70 -13.06 -0.70
N VAL A 87 -4.71 -13.62 0.01
CA VAL A 87 -4.76 -15.00 0.53
C VAL A 87 -5.08 -15.06 2.03
N ALA A 88 -5.53 -13.96 2.62
CA ALA A 88 -5.75 -13.85 4.05
C ALA A 88 -6.85 -14.82 4.54
N PRO A 89 -6.55 -15.76 5.44
CA PRO A 89 -7.54 -16.69 5.98
C PRO A 89 -8.41 -16.06 7.08
N VAL A 90 -7.95 -14.96 7.69
CA VAL A 90 -8.62 -14.27 8.79
C VAL A 90 -8.38 -12.76 8.70
N PHE A 91 -9.28 -11.98 9.31
CA PHE A 91 -9.23 -10.51 9.30
C PHE A 91 -7.87 -9.92 9.73
N GLY A 92 -7.23 -10.51 10.74
CA GLY A 92 -5.92 -10.06 11.22
C GLY A 92 -4.81 -10.17 10.17
N VAL A 93 -4.85 -11.20 9.31
CA VAL A 93 -3.88 -11.38 8.23
C VAL A 93 -4.14 -10.36 7.11
N MET A 94 -5.42 -10.10 6.80
CA MET A 94 -5.83 -9.05 5.87
C MET A 94 -5.32 -7.68 6.33
N LEU A 95 -5.50 -7.36 7.61
CA LEU A 95 -5.00 -6.13 8.22
C LEU A 95 -3.47 -6.02 8.16
N ALA A 96 -2.76 -7.11 8.47
CA ALA A 96 -1.30 -7.14 8.37
C ALA A 96 -0.81 -6.90 6.94
N GLY A 97 -1.44 -7.54 5.94
CA GLY A 97 -1.15 -7.31 4.53
C GLY A 97 -1.36 -5.86 4.10
N ARG A 98 -2.45 -5.23 4.60
CA ARG A 98 -2.72 -3.80 4.39
C ARG A 98 -1.60 -2.92 4.96
N VAL A 99 -1.18 -3.17 6.20
CA VAL A 99 -0.07 -2.42 6.83
C VAL A 99 1.23 -2.59 6.04
N VAL A 100 1.57 -3.81 5.63
CA VAL A 100 2.76 -4.07 4.80
C VAL A 100 2.71 -3.29 3.49
N ALA A 101 1.59 -3.33 2.77
CA ALA A 101 1.43 -2.60 1.51
C ALA A 101 1.54 -1.08 1.71
N SER A 102 1.00 -0.56 2.82
CA SER A 102 0.99 0.88 3.13
C SER A 102 2.39 1.49 3.30
N PHE A 103 3.39 0.69 3.70
CA PHE A 103 4.77 1.17 3.84
C PHE A 103 5.37 1.61 2.50
N ALA A 104 4.90 1.03 1.40
CA ALA A 104 5.34 1.44 0.07
C ALA A 104 4.77 2.79 -0.35
N HIS A 105 3.59 3.15 0.16
CA HIS A 105 2.76 4.23 -0.37
C HIS A 105 3.48 5.58 -0.34
N GLY A 106 3.65 6.20 0.84
CA GLY A 106 4.15 7.58 0.89
C GLY A 106 5.58 7.73 0.34
N ALA A 107 6.44 6.73 0.55
CA ALA A 107 7.80 6.74 0.00
C ALA A 107 7.83 6.64 -1.53
N PHE A 108 6.90 5.88 -2.14
CA PHE A 108 6.84 5.75 -3.60
C PHE A 108 6.46 7.09 -4.25
N PHE A 109 5.44 7.77 -3.73
CA PHE A 109 5.05 9.10 -4.23
C PHE A 109 6.14 10.14 -3.97
N GLY A 110 6.74 10.14 -2.77
CA GLY A 110 7.80 11.09 -2.42
C GLY A 110 9.06 10.94 -3.27
N ILE A 111 9.49 9.71 -3.59
CA ILE A 111 10.65 9.49 -4.48
C ILE A 111 10.25 9.71 -5.94
N GLY A 112 9.06 9.26 -6.33
CA GLY A 112 8.52 9.39 -7.68
C GLY A 112 8.43 10.85 -8.12
N SER A 113 8.01 11.75 -7.23
CA SER A 113 7.91 13.19 -7.54
C SER A 113 9.24 13.88 -7.82
N VAL A 114 10.37 13.30 -7.39
CA VAL A 114 11.72 13.85 -7.67
C VAL A 114 12.34 13.26 -8.94
N VAL A 115 11.76 12.19 -9.48
CA VAL A 115 12.25 11.48 -10.68
C VAL A 115 11.36 11.71 -11.90
N ALA A 116 10.10 12.06 -11.68
CA ALA A 116 9.13 12.52 -12.68
C ALA A 116 9.52 13.88 -13.26
#